data_AF-A0AAN8DN31-F1
#
_entry.id   AF-A0AAN8DN31-F1
#
_cell.length_a   1.000
_cell.length_b   1.000
_cell.length_c   1.000
_cell.angle_alpha   90.00
_cell.angle_beta   90.00
_cell.angle_gamma   90.00
#
_symmetry.space_group_name_H-M   'P 1'
#
loop_
_entity.id
_entity.type
_entity.pdbx_description
1 polymer ?
#
loop_
_entity_poly.entity_id
_entity_poly.type
_entity_poly.pdbx_seq_one_letter_code
_entity_poly.pdbx_strand_id
1 'polypeptide(L)'
;MPPKTKSKKVLGKSSAVVDGLSTDEMSKDQLEEHIIRLREELDREREERSYFQLERDKIQAFWEISKRSLEETNAELRNRRREREEAEERHRVEITVYKQKLKHVLSEQHNTVSGLKIDGVSSSGLIRLQNAEKELGLRRETHGLQGDFWEKKLHNENCIKELKLKHQVELMELTNTFDKRFRDIEVKYHKKTEAMIQAEGKRRRAEVLEVEDRMKSRVVALMEDQERALRAAEEYYSAAQSKLMGDQKLLKEELAEVTKLQVRSDKDLSSAQQENRKLSDALQEAQQTLPALHRQLQEDQQAKNKMVASRARVKLMDQELRDLTVEHELLLQAFEKVQQERDDLLRNQTQALLDVQQRSGLKQLLLERKMAALTETVEKKEAQLCAALSASKVTQTAGGSAANRVEDILESKQVAIDDLQGGLARDCEEYDELLRSCQEKTRSLGVDFPFRPSQLILGGKDSPGT
;
A
#
# COMPACT_ATOMS: atom_id res chain seq x y z
N MET A 1 199.93 -31.93 -82.74
CA MET A 1 201.00 -32.92 -82.97
C MET A 1 202.21 -32.24 -83.61
N PRO A 2 203.45 -32.64 -83.29
CA PRO A 2 204.64 -32.41 -84.15
C PRO A 2 204.54 -33.37 -85.37
N PRO A 3 205.48 -33.48 -86.36
CA PRO A 3 206.87 -32.97 -86.42
C PRO A 3 207.42 -32.51 -87.81
N LYS A 4 208.70 -32.06 -87.85
CA LYS A 4 209.79 -32.34 -88.85
C LYS A 4 209.58 -31.96 -90.35
N THR A 5 210.55 -31.62 -91.23
CA THR A 5 212.00 -31.37 -91.25
C THR A 5 212.39 -30.87 -92.66
N LYS A 6 213.39 -29.97 -92.70
CA LYS A 6 214.40 -29.69 -93.74
C LYS A 6 214.40 -30.50 -95.05
N SER A 7 214.61 -29.80 -96.18
CA SER A 7 215.74 -30.08 -97.10
C SER A 7 215.98 -28.92 -98.07
N LYS A 8 217.24 -28.47 -98.16
CA LYS A 8 217.73 -27.50 -99.14
C LYS A 8 218.92 -28.18 -99.83
N LYS A 9 218.81 -28.42 -101.14
CA LYS A 9 219.86 -29.06 -101.95
C LYS A 9 220.38 -28.05 -102.98
N VAL A 10 221.70 -28.02 -103.06
CA VAL A 10 222.59 -27.21 -103.90
C VAL A 10 222.54 -27.67 -105.36
N LEU A 11 222.70 -26.73 -106.30
CA LEU A 11 223.53 -26.77 -107.52
C LEU A 11 223.15 -25.51 -108.33
N GLY A 12 224.04 -24.77 -108.96
CA GLY A 12 225.25 -25.18 -109.67
C GLY A 12 225.17 -24.50 -111.03
N LYS A 13 226.04 -23.52 -111.25
CA LYS A 13 226.12 -22.65 -112.43
C LYS A 13 226.75 -23.45 -113.58
N SER A 14 226.12 -23.51 -114.75
CA SER A 14 226.73 -24.04 -115.98
C SER A 14 226.48 -23.10 -117.15
N SER A 15 227.59 -22.83 -117.84
CA SER A 15 227.73 -22.04 -119.06
C SER A 15 227.03 -22.71 -120.25
N ALA A 16 226.60 -21.87 -121.19
CA ALA A 16 225.74 -22.17 -122.32
C ALA A 16 226.36 -23.09 -123.39
N VAL A 17 225.53 -23.98 -123.93
CA VAL A 17 225.67 -24.64 -125.24
C VAL A 17 224.24 -24.72 -125.81
N VAL A 18 224.02 -24.18 -127.01
CA VAL A 18 222.72 -24.15 -127.70
C VAL A 18 222.90 -24.77 -129.09
N ASP A 19 222.04 -25.75 -129.40
CA ASP A 19 221.66 -26.28 -130.72
C ASP A 19 222.72 -26.91 -131.65
N GLY A 20 223.54 -27.82 -131.12
CA GLY A 20 223.90 -29.06 -131.85
C GLY A 20 224.64 -28.97 -133.21
N LEU A 21 225.02 -27.78 -133.67
CA LEU A 21 225.83 -27.54 -134.85
C LEU A 21 226.90 -26.52 -134.45
N SER A 22 228.16 -26.84 -134.76
CA SER A 22 229.29 -25.96 -134.50
C SER A 22 229.01 -24.61 -135.18
N THR A 23 228.99 -23.54 -134.39
CA THR A 23 228.83 -22.17 -134.89
C THR A 23 229.99 -21.73 -135.81
N ASP A 24 231.03 -22.57 -135.95
CA ASP A 24 232.14 -22.39 -136.89
C ASP A 24 231.82 -22.84 -138.35
N GLU A 25 230.71 -23.53 -138.63
CA GLU A 25 230.40 -24.07 -139.97
C GLU A 25 229.09 -23.55 -140.61
N MET A 26 228.32 -22.74 -139.89
CA MET A 26 227.03 -22.21 -140.36
C MET A 26 227.23 -20.98 -141.26
N SER A 27 226.57 -20.92 -142.41
CA SER A 27 226.60 -19.72 -143.24
C SER A 27 225.88 -18.56 -142.52
N LYS A 28 226.31 -17.33 -142.80
CA LYS A 28 225.79 -16.11 -142.18
C LYS A 28 224.25 -16.05 -142.15
N ASP A 29 223.60 -16.46 -143.24
CA ASP A 29 222.14 -16.45 -143.39
C ASP A 29 221.43 -17.42 -142.43
N GLN A 30 222.04 -18.58 -142.12
CA GLN A 30 221.47 -19.57 -141.19
C GLN A 30 221.57 -19.11 -139.72
N LEU A 31 222.63 -18.37 -139.37
CA LEU A 31 222.77 -17.75 -138.05
C LEU A 31 221.75 -16.62 -137.85
N GLU A 32 221.48 -15.84 -138.90
CA GLU A 32 220.46 -14.78 -138.87
C GLU A 32 219.05 -15.34 -138.64
N GLU A 33 218.67 -16.45 -139.29
CA GLU A 33 217.38 -17.12 -139.04
C GLU A 33 217.25 -17.68 -137.61
N HIS A 34 218.31 -18.27 -137.05
CA HIS A 34 218.28 -18.81 -135.69
C HIS A 34 218.11 -17.70 -134.64
N ILE A 35 218.76 -16.55 -134.85
CA ILE A 35 218.55 -15.34 -134.03
C ILE A 35 217.10 -14.86 -134.09
N ILE A 36 216.46 -14.90 -135.26
CA ILE A 36 215.04 -14.51 -135.40
C ILE A 36 214.14 -15.46 -134.60
N ARG A 37 214.31 -16.78 -134.72
CA ARG A 37 213.51 -17.76 -133.97
C ARG A 37 213.64 -17.59 -132.45
N LEU A 38 214.86 -17.42 -131.95
CA LEU A 38 215.09 -17.20 -130.51
C LEU A 38 214.47 -15.89 -130.01
N ARG A 39 214.43 -14.84 -130.85
CA ARG A 39 213.73 -13.59 -130.49
C ARG A 39 212.22 -13.79 -130.44
N GLU A 40 211.65 -14.49 -131.42
CA GLU A 40 210.22 -14.82 -131.41
C GLU A 40 209.84 -15.68 -130.21
N GLU A 41 210.65 -16.67 -129.84
CA GLU A 41 210.43 -17.50 -128.64
C GLU A 41 210.51 -16.66 -127.37
N LEU A 42 211.51 -15.77 -127.27
CA LEU A 42 211.64 -14.86 -126.14
C LEU A 42 210.43 -13.91 -126.03
N ASP A 43 209.93 -13.40 -127.15
CA ASP A 43 208.77 -12.51 -127.17
C ASP A 43 207.47 -13.26 -126.86
N ARG A 44 207.28 -14.49 -127.34
CA ARG A 44 206.17 -15.37 -126.92
C ARG A 44 206.21 -15.64 -125.42
N GLU A 45 207.36 -16.02 -124.86
CA GLU A 45 207.48 -16.25 -123.41
C GLU A 45 207.18 -14.97 -122.60
N ARG A 46 207.57 -13.79 -123.11
CA ARG A 46 207.23 -12.49 -122.48
C ARG A 46 205.73 -12.23 -122.52
N GLU A 47 205.07 -12.46 -123.65
CA GLU A 47 203.62 -12.32 -123.80
C GLU A 47 202.88 -13.28 -122.87
N GLU A 48 203.29 -14.56 -122.82
CA GLU A 48 202.72 -15.55 -121.91
C GLU A 48 202.90 -15.15 -120.44
N ARG A 49 204.10 -14.73 -120.05
CA ARG A 49 204.35 -14.24 -118.70
C ARG A 49 203.47 -13.05 -118.35
N SER A 50 203.31 -12.11 -119.28
CA SER A 50 202.43 -10.95 -119.12
C SER A 50 200.96 -11.38 -118.97
N TYR A 51 200.50 -12.31 -119.81
CA TYR A 51 199.15 -12.87 -119.76
C TYR A 51 198.88 -13.58 -118.42
N PHE A 52 199.77 -14.47 -117.97
CA PHE A 52 199.64 -15.15 -116.69
C PHE A 52 199.75 -14.20 -115.49
N GLN A 53 200.46 -13.08 -115.63
CA GLN A 53 200.49 -12.04 -114.61
C GLN A 53 199.15 -11.30 -114.52
N LEU A 54 198.57 -10.90 -115.65
CA LEU A 54 197.24 -10.29 -115.70
C LEU A 54 196.14 -11.22 -115.17
N GLU A 55 196.16 -12.50 -115.54
CA GLU A 55 195.18 -13.48 -115.04
C GLU A 55 195.36 -13.74 -113.54
N ARG A 56 196.59 -13.76 -113.03
CA ARG A 56 196.84 -13.84 -111.58
C ARG A 56 196.30 -12.61 -110.84
N ASP A 57 196.58 -11.41 -111.34
CA ASP A 57 196.12 -10.17 -110.72
C ASP A 57 194.60 -10.05 -110.76
N LYS A 58 193.98 -10.52 -111.84
CA LYS A 58 192.52 -10.64 -111.99
C LYS A 58 191.92 -11.63 -111.00
N ILE A 59 192.51 -12.83 -110.88
CA ILE A 59 192.09 -13.83 -109.88
C ILE A 59 192.26 -13.27 -108.46
N GLN A 60 193.37 -12.57 -108.18
CA GLN A 60 193.62 -11.93 -106.89
C GLN A 60 192.59 -10.85 -106.58
N ALA A 61 192.27 -9.97 -107.54
CA ALA A 61 191.24 -8.95 -107.38
C ALA A 61 189.86 -9.56 -107.15
N PHE A 62 189.48 -10.60 -107.92
CA PHE A 62 188.22 -11.32 -107.71
C PHE A 62 188.17 -12.00 -106.34
N TRP A 63 189.27 -12.59 -105.89
CA TRP A 63 189.37 -13.20 -104.57
C TRP A 63 189.21 -12.15 -103.46
N GLU A 64 189.88 -11.00 -103.56
CA GLU A 64 189.76 -9.92 -102.58
C GLU A 64 188.36 -9.30 -102.55
N ILE A 65 187.73 -9.07 -103.70
CA ILE A 65 186.35 -8.57 -103.79
C ILE A 65 185.38 -9.58 -103.18
N SER A 66 185.51 -10.86 -103.55
CA SER A 66 184.64 -11.92 -103.02
C SER A 66 184.83 -12.09 -101.50
N LYS A 67 186.07 -11.97 -101.01
CA LYS A 67 186.38 -11.99 -99.58
C LYS A 67 185.75 -10.80 -98.85
N ARG A 68 185.87 -9.58 -99.37
CA ARG A 68 185.23 -8.39 -98.77
C ARG A 68 183.70 -8.51 -98.77
N SER A 69 183.11 -8.93 -99.89
CA SER A 69 181.65 -9.15 -99.99
C SER A 69 181.17 -10.23 -99.02
N LEU A 70 181.95 -11.30 -98.83
CA LEU A 70 181.66 -12.32 -97.82
C LEU A 70 181.78 -11.75 -96.39
N GLU A 71 182.78 -10.92 -96.11
CA GLU A 71 182.95 -10.26 -94.81
C GLU A 71 181.80 -9.28 -94.51
N GLU A 72 181.36 -8.49 -95.50
CA GLU A 72 180.22 -7.56 -95.43
C GLU A 72 178.90 -8.30 -95.18
N THR A 73 178.58 -9.30 -96.00
CA THR A 73 177.36 -10.12 -95.82
C THR A 73 177.36 -10.85 -94.48
N ASN A 74 178.52 -11.33 -94.01
CA ASN A 74 178.65 -11.89 -92.68
C ASN A 74 178.41 -10.85 -91.57
N ALA A 75 178.90 -9.62 -91.74
CA ALA A 75 178.65 -8.53 -90.80
C ALA A 75 177.16 -8.14 -90.77
N GLU A 76 176.51 -8.04 -91.93
CA GLU A 76 175.07 -7.79 -92.05
C GLU A 76 174.24 -8.90 -91.37
N LEU A 77 174.59 -10.17 -91.60
CA LEU A 77 173.92 -11.30 -90.95
C LEU A 77 174.07 -11.24 -89.43
N ARG A 78 175.22 -10.82 -88.90
CA ARG A 78 175.40 -10.61 -87.46
C ARG A 78 174.56 -9.44 -86.96
N ASN A 79 174.45 -8.34 -87.72
CA ASN A 79 173.59 -7.21 -87.36
C ASN A 79 172.12 -7.61 -87.32
N ARG A 80 171.64 -8.29 -88.36
CA ARG A 80 170.25 -8.79 -88.44
C ARG A 80 169.93 -9.80 -87.34
N ARG A 81 170.90 -10.64 -86.93
CA ARG A 81 170.74 -11.53 -85.77
C ARG A 81 170.57 -10.73 -84.48
N ARG A 82 171.43 -9.73 -84.23
CA ARG A 82 171.33 -8.85 -83.07
C ARG A 82 170.03 -8.07 -83.03
N GLU A 83 169.60 -7.50 -84.16
CA GLU A 83 168.32 -6.80 -84.26
C GLU A 83 167.13 -7.71 -83.92
N ARG A 84 167.15 -8.97 -84.36
CA ARG A 84 166.14 -9.96 -83.99
C ARG A 84 166.18 -10.29 -82.50
N GLU A 85 167.35 -10.54 -81.95
CA GLU A 85 167.54 -10.82 -80.52
C GLU A 85 167.05 -9.63 -79.65
N GLU A 86 167.39 -8.40 -80.02
CA GLU A 86 166.92 -7.18 -79.36
C GLU A 86 165.40 -6.99 -79.49
N ALA A 87 164.81 -7.32 -80.64
CA ALA A 87 163.36 -7.28 -80.83
C ALA A 87 162.64 -8.34 -79.98
N GLU A 88 163.16 -9.57 -79.93
CA GLU A 88 162.65 -10.63 -79.08
C GLU A 88 162.73 -10.25 -77.59
N GLU A 89 163.83 -9.65 -77.16
CA GLU A 89 163.99 -9.21 -75.78
C GLU A 89 163.05 -8.05 -75.43
N ARG A 90 162.88 -7.07 -76.33
CA ARG A 90 161.85 -6.01 -76.18
C ARG A 90 160.46 -6.59 -76.04
N HIS A 91 160.07 -7.53 -76.90
CA HIS A 91 158.77 -8.18 -76.80
C HIS A 91 158.60 -8.98 -75.51
N ARG A 92 159.64 -9.67 -75.01
CA ARG A 92 159.59 -10.36 -73.71
C ARG A 92 159.34 -9.36 -72.59
N VAL A 93 160.06 -8.24 -72.57
CA VAL A 93 159.87 -7.17 -71.58
C VAL A 93 158.45 -6.61 -71.68
N GLU A 94 157.95 -6.27 -72.88
CA GLU A 94 156.57 -5.79 -73.09
C GLU A 94 155.53 -6.78 -72.54
N ILE A 95 155.65 -8.08 -72.84
CA ILE A 95 154.75 -9.12 -72.33
C ILE A 95 154.78 -9.14 -70.79
N THR A 96 155.96 -9.04 -70.17
CA THR A 96 156.05 -9.04 -68.71
C THR A 96 155.42 -7.78 -68.09
N VAL A 97 155.62 -6.60 -68.70
CA VAL A 97 154.98 -5.35 -68.28
C VAL A 97 153.47 -5.44 -68.42
N TYR A 98 152.95 -5.91 -69.55
CA TYR A 98 151.51 -6.09 -69.76
C TYR A 98 150.92 -7.10 -68.77
N LYS A 99 151.62 -8.21 -68.49
CA LYS A 99 151.20 -9.19 -67.48
C LYS A 99 151.14 -8.57 -66.07
N GLN A 100 152.10 -7.72 -65.70
CA GLN A 100 152.07 -6.99 -64.43
C GLN A 100 150.92 -5.97 -64.38
N LYS A 101 150.71 -5.20 -65.45
CA LYS A 101 149.58 -4.26 -65.55
C LYS A 101 148.23 -4.97 -65.41
N LEU A 102 148.05 -6.10 -66.11
CA LEU A 102 146.83 -6.90 -65.99
C LEU A 102 146.63 -7.42 -64.57
N LYS A 103 147.68 -7.92 -63.92
CA LYS A 103 147.60 -8.33 -62.50
C LYS A 103 147.20 -7.17 -61.60
N HIS A 104 147.78 -5.98 -61.80
CA HIS A 104 147.46 -4.80 -61.00
C HIS A 104 145.99 -4.41 -61.18
N VAL A 105 145.50 -4.27 -62.42
CA VAL A 105 144.11 -3.93 -62.71
C VAL A 105 143.15 -4.97 -62.12
N LEU A 106 143.43 -6.26 -62.25
CA LEU A 106 142.60 -7.32 -61.66
C LEU A 106 142.60 -7.24 -60.12
N SER A 107 143.75 -6.97 -59.50
CA SER A 107 143.83 -6.81 -58.05
C SER A 107 143.10 -5.57 -57.55
N GLU A 108 143.19 -4.46 -58.29
CA GLU A 108 142.50 -3.22 -57.98
C GLU A 108 140.98 -3.42 -58.09
N GLN A 109 140.50 -3.96 -59.22
CA GLN A 109 139.08 -4.28 -59.41
C GLN A 109 138.58 -5.23 -58.32
N HIS A 110 139.34 -6.27 -57.98
CA HIS A 110 138.97 -7.21 -56.93
C HIS A 110 138.87 -6.53 -55.56
N ASN A 111 139.82 -5.64 -55.23
CA ASN A 111 139.81 -4.89 -53.98
C ASN A 111 138.65 -3.90 -53.93
N THR A 112 138.39 -3.15 -55.01
CA THR A 112 137.25 -2.22 -55.10
C THR A 112 135.93 -2.95 -54.95
N VAL A 113 135.72 -4.06 -55.66
CA VAL A 113 134.49 -4.86 -55.55
C VAL A 113 134.33 -5.44 -54.14
N SER A 114 135.41 -5.91 -53.53
CA SER A 114 135.38 -6.43 -52.16
C SER A 114 135.06 -5.34 -51.14
N GLY A 115 135.66 -4.16 -51.28
CA GLY A 115 135.36 -2.98 -50.47
C GLY A 115 133.88 -2.57 -50.58
N LEU A 116 133.38 -2.40 -51.81
CA LEU A 116 131.97 -2.05 -52.06
C LEU A 116 131.00 -3.09 -51.48
N LYS A 117 131.34 -4.39 -51.55
CA LYS A 117 130.54 -5.45 -50.91
C LYS A 117 130.54 -5.33 -49.39
N ILE A 118 131.70 -5.10 -48.77
CA ILE A 118 131.82 -4.93 -47.32
C ILE A 118 131.06 -3.68 -46.87
N ASP A 119 131.21 -2.56 -47.58
CA ASP A 119 130.51 -1.30 -47.28
C ASP A 119 129.00 -1.46 -47.44
N GLY A 120 128.55 -2.14 -48.51
CA GLY A 120 127.14 -2.46 -48.72
C GLY A 120 126.55 -3.33 -47.61
N VAL A 121 127.25 -4.39 -47.19
CA VAL A 121 126.82 -5.25 -46.08
C VAL A 121 126.81 -4.48 -44.76
N SER A 122 127.84 -3.67 -44.49
CA SER A 122 127.97 -2.87 -43.26
C SER A 122 126.87 -1.80 -43.17
N SER A 123 126.64 -1.07 -44.26
CA SER A 123 125.56 -0.06 -44.35
C SER A 123 124.18 -0.70 -44.19
N SER A 124 123.91 -1.81 -44.88
CA SER A 124 122.67 -2.58 -44.71
C SER A 124 122.51 -3.11 -43.28
N GLY A 125 123.58 -3.58 -42.66
CA GLY A 125 123.61 -4.02 -41.27
C GLY A 125 123.26 -2.89 -40.30
N LEU A 126 123.86 -1.72 -40.47
CA LEU A 126 123.61 -0.53 -39.65
C LEU A 126 122.15 -0.06 -39.77
N ILE A 127 121.61 0.02 -41.00
CA ILE A 127 120.20 0.39 -41.23
C ILE A 127 119.26 -0.63 -40.56
N ARG A 128 119.56 -1.92 -40.68
CA ARG A 128 118.76 -2.98 -40.01
C ARG A 128 118.76 -2.83 -38.49
N LEU A 129 119.92 -2.56 -37.89
CA LEU A 129 120.03 -2.34 -36.45
C LEU A 129 119.25 -1.09 -36.00
N GLN A 130 119.40 0.03 -36.69
CA GLN A 130 118.67 1.27 -36.39
C GLN A 130 117.15 1.09 -36.53
N ASN A 131 116.70 0.36 -37.55
CA ASN A 131 115.27 0.08 -37.73
C ASN A 131 114.74 -0.84 -36.62
N ALA A 132 115.50 -1.87 -36.23
CA ALA A 132 115.14 -2.75 -35.12
C ALA A 132 115.04 -1.98 -33.79
N GLU A 133 115.97 -1.06 -33.53
CA GLU A 133 115.93 -0.21 -32.33
C GLU A 133 114.71 0.71 -32.31
N LYS A 134 114.40 1.38 -33.43
CA LYS A 134 113.18 2.20 -33.57
C LYS A 134 111.91 1.38 -33.39
N GLU A 135 111.86 0.19 -33.98
CA GLU A 135 110.71 -0.71 -33.83
C GLU A 135 110.51 -1.15 -32.38
N LEU A 136 111.59 -1.48 -31.67
CA LEU A 136 111.55 -1.78 -30.24
C LEU A 136 111.12 -0.57 -29.39
N GLY A 137 111.52 0.65 -29.77
CA GLY A 137 111.05 1.89 -29.16
C GLY A 137 109.54 2.06 -29.32
N LEU A 138 109.04 2.00 -30.57
CA LEU A 138 107.62 2.13 -30.88
C LEU A 138 106.76 1.04 -30.21
N ARG A 139 107.24 -0.21 -30.15
CA ARG A 139 106.56 -1.29 -29.43
C ARG A 139 106.44 -0.99 -27.93
N ARG A 140 107.51 -0.49 -27.30
CA ARG A 140 107.49 -0.07 -25.89
C ARG A 140 106.52 1.08 -25.64
N GLU A 141 106.55 2.11 -26.50
CA GLU A 141 105.62 3.24 -26.42
C GLU A 141 104.17 2.80 -26.60
N THR A 142 103.89 1.92 -27.56
CA THR A 142 102.56 1.37 -27.80
C THR A 142 102.04 0.62 -26.58
N HIS A 143 102.87 -0.23 -25.97
CA HIS A 143 102.52 -0.93 -24.74
C HIS A 143 102.32 0.02 -23.56
N GLY A 144 103.15 1.06 -23.42
CA GLY A 144 103.00 2.10 -22.40
C GLY A 144 101.68 2.86 -22.55
N LEU A 145 101.38 3.35 -23.75
CA LEU A 145 100.12 4.05 -24.06
C LEU A 145 98.90 3.15 -23.82
N GLN A 146 99.00 1.86 -24.13
CA GLN A 146 97.95 0.90 -23.85
C GLN A 146 97.74 0.74 -22.33
N GLY A 147 98.82 0.65 -21.55
CA GLY A 147 98.77 0.64 -20.08
C GLY A 147 98.08 1.87 -19.51
N ASP A 148 98.54 3.06 -19.91
CA ASP A 148 97.97 4.35 -19.48
C ASP A 148 96.48 4.46 -19.84
N PHE A 149 96.09 3.96 -21.02
CA PHE A 149 94.69 3.93 -21.43
C PHE A 149 93.84 3.05 -20.51
N TRP A 150 94.32 1.84 -20.18
CA TRP A 150 93.62 0.94 -19.27
C TRP A 150 93.54 1.51 -17.86
N GLU A 151 94.60 2.13 -17.36
CA GLU A 151 94.63 2.78 -16.05
C GLU A 151 93.62 3.93 -15.99
N LYS A 152 93.62 4.83 -16.99
CA LYS A 152 92.65 5.93 -17.08
C LYS A 152 91.21 5.42 -17.17
N LYS A 153 90.98 4.35 -17.94
CA LYS A 153 89.66 3.72 -18.05
C LYS A 153 89.18 3.19 -16.70
N LEU A 154 90.04 2.44 -16.00
CA LEU A 154 89.74 1.90 -14.67
C LEU A 154 89.50 3.01 -13.63
N HIS A 155 90.34 4.05 -13.65
CA HIS A 155 90.18 5.21 -12.78
C HIS A 155 88.83 5.90 -13.01
N ASN A 156 88.46 6.16 -14.26
CA ASN A 156 87.17 6.75 -14.60
C ASN A 156 85.98 5.86 -14.16
N GLU A 157 86.06 4.55 -14.38
CA GLU A 157 85.05 3.61 -13.90
C GLU A 157 84.90 3.65 -12.38
N ASN A 158 86.01 3.76 -11.64
CA ASN A 158 85.99 3.89 -10.18
C ASN A 158 85.39 5.24 -9.75
N CYS A 159 85.76 6.36 -10.38
CA CYS A 159 85.15 7.66 -10.11
C CYS A 159 83.64 7.66 -10.35
N ILE A 160 83.16 7.01 -11.42
CA ILE A 160 81.72 6.85 -11.68
C ILE A 160 81.05 6.03 -10.59
N LYS A 161 81.66 4.93 -10.14
CA LYS A 161 81.13 4.11 -9.03
C LYS A 161 81.05 4.91 -7.72
N GLU A 162 82.11 5.64 -7.38
CA GLU A 162 82.14 6.51 -6.19
C GLU A 162 81.07 7.59 -6.26
N LEU A 163 80.91 8.25 -7.42
CA LEU A 163 79.89 9.28 -7.60
C LEU A 163 78.47 8.72 -7.44
N LYS A 164 78.21 7.52 -8.00
CA LYS A 164 76.93 6.82 -7.82
C LYS A 164 76.65 6.48 -6.36
N LEU A 165 77.67 6.01 -5.64
CA LEU A 165 77.54 5.69 -4.21
C LEU A 165 77.24 6.95 -3.38
N LYS A 166 77.96 8.05 -3.63
CA LYS A 166 77.70 9.35 -2.99
C LYS A 166 76.28 9.82 -3.24
N HIS A 167 75.82 9.77 -4.50
CA HIS A 167 74.45 10.13 -4.85
C HIS A 167 73.41 9.27 -4.13
N GLN A 168 73.64 7.95 -4.02
CA GLN A 168 72.75 7.05 -3.29
C GLN A 168 72.68 7.39 -1.79
N VAL A 169 73.81 7.75 -1.18
CA VAL A 169 73.85 8.21 0.22
C VAL A 169 73.06 9.51 0.38
N GLU A 170 73.27 10.50 -0.48
CA GLU A 170 72.53 11.77 -0.46
C GLU A 170 71.01 11.56 -0.61
N LEU A 171 70.58 10.68 -1.52
CA LEU A 171 69.16 10.32 -1.68
C LEU A 171 68.59 9.66 -0.42
N MET A 172 69.35 8.77 0.22
CA MET A 172 68.93 8.10 1.46
C MET A 172 68.83 9.10 2.61
N GLU A 173 69.79 10.01 2.76
CA GLU A 173 69.75 11.08 3.75
C GLU A 173 68.54 12.00 3.52
N LEU A 174 68.31 12.42 2.28
CA LEU A 174 67.17 13.25 1.92
C LEU A 174 65.84 12.56 2.24
N THR A 175 65.70 11.28 1.86
CA THR A 175 64.52 10.46 2.19
C THR A 175 64.31 10.40 3.70
N ASN A 176 65.35 10.11 4.47
CA ASN A 176 65.28 10.07 5.93
C ASN A 176 64.90 11.43 6.54
N THR A 177 65.39 12.55 5.98
CA THR A 177 64.98 13.88 6.46
C THR A 177 63.50 14.16 6.20
N PHE A 178 62.97 13.75 5.04
CA PHE A 178 61.55 13.88 4.75
C PHE A 178 60.70 12.96 5.61
N ASP A 179 61.10 11.70 5.79
CA ASP A 179 60.40 10.76 6.68
C ASP A 179 60.31 11.29 8.11
N LYS A 180 61.40 11.86 8.64
CA LYS A 180 61.39 12.52 9.95
C LYS A 180 60.41 13.69 9.99
N ARG A 181 60.41 14.56 8.97
CA ARG A 181 59.47 15.69 8.88
C ARG A 181 58.02 15.21 8.79
N PHE A 182 57.74 14.15 8.03
CA PHE A 182 56.40 13.56 7.96
C PHE A 182 55.95 13.03 9.31
N ARG A 183 56.77 12.23 9.99
CA ARG A 183 56.46 11.72 11.34
C ARG A 183 56.22 12.86 12.34
N ASP A 184 57.03 13.91 12.31
CA ASP A 184 56.84 15.07 13.18
C ASP A 184 55.50 15.78 12.93
N ILE A 185 55.12 15.92 11.66
CA ILE A 185 53.83 16.49 11.26
C ILE A 185 52.68 15.57 11.71
N GLU A 186 52.76 14.27 11.45
CA GLU A 186 51.76 13.28 11.87
C GLU A 186 51.55 13.31 13.39
N VAL A 187 52.63 13.26 14.17
CA VAL A 187 52.57 13.32 15.64
C VAL A 187 51.95 14.64 16.12
N LYS A 188 52.31 15.77 15.50
CA LYS A 188 51.72 17.08 15.85
C LYS A 188 50.22 17.11 15.60
N TYR A 189 49.76 16.64 14.44
CA TYR A 189 48.33 16.64 14.11
C TYR A 189 47.55 15.58 14.87
N HIS A 190 48.14 14.43 15.17
CA HIS A 190 47.53 13.41 16.01
C HIS A 190 47.27 13.97 17.42
N LYS A 191 48.29 14.55 18.06
CA LYS A 191 48.16 15.22 19.37
C LYS A 191 47.10 16.33 19.37
N LYS A 192 47.06 17.15 18.31
CA LYS A 192 46.04 18.20 18.17
C LYS A 192 44.63 17.62 18.09
N THR A 193 44.47 16.53 17.34
CA THR A 193 43.18 15.84 17.16
C THR A 193 42.73 15.20 18.47
N GLU A 194 43.61 14.49 19.17
CA GLU A 194 43.33 13.91 20.49
C GLU A 194 42.93 14.98 21.51
N ALA A 195 43.65 16.11 21.55
CA ALA A 195 43.32 17.23 22.42
C ALA A 195 41.93 17.82 22.11
N MET A 196 41.59 17.96 20.83
CA MET A 196 40.25 18.40 20.39
C MET A 196 39.16 17.41 20.83
N ILE A 197 39.36 16.12 20.60
CA ILE A 197 38.43 15.06 21.03
C ILE A 197 38.23 15.08 22.55
N GLN A 198 39.31 15.22 23.32
CA GLN A 198 39.22 15.32 24.78
C GLN A 198 38.48 16.58 25.23
N ALA A 199 38.71 17.73 24.59
CA ALA A 199 38.03 18.98 24.89
C ALA A 199 36.53 18.91 24.58
N GLU A 200 36.15 18.43 23.40
CA GLU A 200 34.74 18.21 23.02
C GLU A 200 34.07 17.17 23.93
N GLY A 201 34.77 16.08 24.26
CA GLY A 201 34.27 15.09 25.21
C GLY A 201 34.03 15.66 26.61
N LYS A 202 34.89 16.56 27.09
CA LYS A 202 34.68 17.29 28.35
C LYS A 202 33.46 18.22 28.25
N ARG A 203 33.33 18.97 27.15
CA ARG A 203 32.18 19.87 26.92
C ARG A 203 30.87 19.10 26.92
N ARG A 204 30.78 18.01 26.14
CA ARG A 204 29.60 17.15 26.08
C ARG A 204 29.23 16.58 27.45
N ARG A 205 30.21 16.13 28.25
CA ARG A 205 29.95 15.65 29.62
C ARG A 205 29.40 16.75 30.52
N ALA A 206 29.93 17.97 30.43
CA ALA A 206 29.42 19.10 31.19
C ALA A 206 27.97 19.45 30.80
N GLU A 207 27.66 19.52 29.50
CA GLU A 207 26.30 19.77 29.00
C GLU A 207 25.31 18.70 29.46
N VAL A 208 25.70 17.42 29.45
CA VAL A 208 24.86 16.32 29.96
C VAL A 208 24.59 16.49 31.46
N LEU A 209 25.62 16.79 32.26
CA LEU A 209 25.46 17.03 33.69
C LEU A 209 24.52 18.22 33.96
N GLU A 210 24.64 19.32 33.21
CA GLU A 210 23.72 20.46 33.33
C GLU A 210 22.26 20.07 33.03
N VAL A 211 22.04 19.26 31.98
CA VAL A 211 20.70 18.78 31.63
C VAL A 211 20.16 17.84 32.70
N GLU A 212 20.97 16.90 33.18
CA GLU A 212 20.60 16.00 34.26
C GLU A 212 20.22 16.78 35.53
N ASP A 213 20.99 17.80 35.90
CA ASP A 213 20.71 18.61 37.08
C ASP A 213 19.42 19.42 36.90
N ARG A 214 19.18 20.01 35.71
CA ARG A 214 17.89 20.65 35.38
C ARG A 214 16.72 19.66 35.48
N MET A 215 16.88 18.44 34.97
CA MET A 215 15.85 17.40 35.04
C MET A 215 15.59 16.97 36.49
N LYS A 216 16.64 16.75 37.29
CA LYS A 216 16.53 16.45 38.73
C LYS A 216 15.79 17.57 39.46
N SER A 217 16.16 18.84 39.24
CA SER A 217 15.45 19.98 39.84
C SER A 217 13.98 20.02 39.43
N ARG A 218 13.65 19.71 38.18
CA ARG A 218 12.26 19.66 37.71
C ARG A 218 11.47 18.51 38.32
N VAL A 219 12.08 17.35 38.53
CA VAL A 219 11.46 16.23 39.24
C VAL A 219 11.14 16.63 40.68
N VAL A 220 12.08 17.26 41.39
CA VAL A 220 11.85 17.76 42.75
C VAL A 220 10.70 18.76 42.79
N ALA A 221 10.70 19.76 41.90
CA ALA A 221 9.62 20.73 41.83
C ALA A 221 8.24 20.09 41.55
N LEU A 222 8.20 19.10 40.64
CA LEU A 222 6.97 18.36 40.33
C LEU A 222 6.48 17.55 41.54
N MET A 223 7.39 16.91 42.29
CA MET A 223 7.04 16.21 43.52
C MET A 223 6.46 17.16 44.55
N GLU A 224 7.07 18.33 44.76
CA GLU A 224 6.55 19.35 45.67
C GLU A 224 5.18 19.88 45.24
N ASP A 225 4.97 20.09 43.94
CA ASP A 225 3.66 20.47 43.37
C ASP A 225 2.60 19.39 43.64
N GLN A 226 2.94 18.12 43.40
CA GLN A 226 2.04 16.99 43.64
C GLN A 226 1.72 16.82 45.13
N GLU A 227 2.70 16.92 46.01
CA GLU A 227 2.46 16.90 47.46
C GLU A 227 1.57 18.06 47.90
N ARG A 228 1.78 19.26 47.35
CA ARG A 228 0.89 20.40 47.62
C ARG A 228 -0.54 20.13 47.16
N ALA A 229 -0.73 19.55 45.97
CA ALA A 229 -2.05 19.18 45.47
C ALA A 229 -2.72 18.09 46.31
N LEU A 230 -1.97 17.08 46.76
CA LEU A 230 -2.46 16.03 47.65
C LEU A 230 -2.88 16.62 49.00
N ARG A 231 -2.04 17.46 49.62
CA ARG A 231 -2.38 18.17 50.87
C ARG A 231 -3.66 18.99 50.71
N ALA A 232 -3.80 19.76 49.62
CA ALA A 232 -5.00 20.53 49.35
C ALA A 232 -6.25 19.64 49.18
N ALA A 233 -6.12 18.47 48.56
CA ALA A 233 -7.20 17.50 48.44
C ALA A 233 -7.57 16.89 49.81
N GLU A 234 -6.58 16.51 50.62
CA GLU A 234 -6.78 16.03 51.99
C GLU A 234 -7.49 17.07 52.85
N GLU A 235 -7.08 18.34 52.77
CA GLU A 235 -7.74 19.47 53.43
C GLU A 235 -9.19 19.63 52.96
N TYR A 236 -9.44 19.57 51.64
CA TYR A 236 -10.79 19.62 51.08
C TYR A 236 -11.69 18.48 51.60
N TYR A 237 -11.21 17.24 51.56
CA TYR A 237 -11.97 16.10 52.05
C TYR A 237 -12.20 16.16 53.56
N SER A 238 -11.18 16.59 54.32
CA SER A 238 -11.31 16.80 55.77
C SER A 238 -12.34 17.89 56.09
N ALA A 239 -12.37 18.99 55.33
CA ALA A 239 -13.36 20.04 55.46
C ALA A 239 -14.77 19.56 55.09
N ALA A 240 -14.92 18.81 54.00
CA ALA A 240 -16.19 18.22 53.61
C ALA A 240 -16.70 17.23 54.67
N GLN A 241 -15.82 16.38 55.22
CA GLN A 241 -16.14 15.46 56.30
C GLN A 241 -16.55 16.21 57.57
N SER A 242 -15.84 17.28 57.93
CA SER A 242 -16.19 18.13 59.08
C SER A 242 -17.56 18.77 58.91
N LYS A 243 -17.87 19.26 57.70
CA LYS A 243 -19.19 19.81 57.35
C LYS A 243 -20.28 18.74 57.46
N LEU A 244 -20.09 17.56 56.87
CA LEU A 244 -21.03 16.44 56.97
C LEU A 244 -21.28 16.03 58.43
N MET A 245 -20.24 16.01 59.27
CA MET A 245 -20.38 15.74 60.70
C MET A 245 -21.15 16.86 61.43
N GLY A 246 -20.96 18.12 61.03
CA GLY A 246 -21.76 19.26 61.52
C GLY A 246 -23.23 19.14 61.14
N ASP A 247 -23.52 18.88 59.87
CA ASP A 247 -24.87 18.69 59.35
C ASP A 247 -25.56 17.49 60.03
N GLN A 248 -24.83 16.39 60.27
CA GLN A 248 -25.35 15.23 61.00
C GLN A 248 -25.71 15.57 62.46
N LYS A 249 -24.96 16.46 63.12
CA LYS A 249 -25.30 16.93 64.48
C LYS A 249 -26.56 17.79 64.46
N LEU A 250 -26.66 18.74 63.53
CA LEU A 250 -27.85 19.59 63.37
C LEU A 250 -29.11 18.76 63.13
N LEU A 251 -29.06 17.80 62.19
CA LEU A 251 -30.18 16.91 61.93
C LEU A 251 -30.58 16.07 63.16
N LYS A 252 -29.63 15.66 63.99
CA LYS A 252 -29.94 14.96 65.25
C LYS A 252 -30.61 15.87 66.27
N GLU A 253 -30.19 17.13 66.37
CA GLU A 253 -30.80 18.13 67.25
C GLU A 253 -32.23 18.46 66.80
N GLU A 254 -32.45 18.66 65.50
CA GLU A 254 -33.79 18.86 64.92
C GLU A 254 -34.72 17.66 65.19
N LEU A 255 -34.21 16.43 65.02
CA LEU A 255 -34.97 15.21 65.29
C LEU A 255 -35.32 15.08 66.79
N ALA A 256 -34.43 15.53 67.69
CA ALA A 256 -34.68 15.58 69.13
C ALA A 256 -35.73 16.64 69.52
N GLU A 257 -35.76 17.79 68.84
CA GLU A 257 -36.81 18.81 69.04
C GLU A 257 -38.17 18.37 68.49
N VAL A 258 -38.21 17.77 67.30
CA VAL A 258 -39.46 17.23 66.72
C VAL A 258 -40.03 16.13 67.61
N THR A 259 -39.21 15.22 68.14
CA THR A 259 -39.67 14.19 69.09
C THR A 259 -40.19 14.79 70.40
N LYS A 260 -39.58 15.89 70.90
CA LYS A 260 -40.10 16.65 72.05
C LYS A 260 -41.47 17.25 71.78
N LEU A 261 -41.66 17.84 70.60
CA LEU A 261 -42.94 18.43 70.17
C LEU A 261 -44.01 17.35 70.00
N GLN A 262 -43.66 16.20 69.43
CA GLN A 262 -44.53 15.02 69.33
C GLN A 262 -45.03 14.59 70.72
N VAL A 263 -44.12 14.43 71.70
CA VAL A 263 -44.48 14.05 73.08
C VAL A 263 -45.39 15.08 73.76
N ARG A 264 -45.21 16.39 73.47
CA ARG A 264 -46.11 17.45 73.96
C ARG A 264 -47.50 17.33 73.32
N SER A 265 -47.57 17.17 72.00
CA SER A 265 -48.81 16.97 71.27
C SER A 265 -49.57 15.71 71.72
N ASP A 266 -48.86 14.62 72.00
CA ASP A 266 -49.46 13.37 72.51
C ASP A 266 -50.04 13.55 73.93
N LYS A 267 -49.41 14.38 74.78
CA LYS A 267 -49.96 14.76 76.08
C LYS A 267 -51.23 15.58 75.96
N ASP A 268 -51.24 16.57 75.07
CA ASP A 268 -52.42 17.41 74.82
C ASP A 268 -53.57 16.55 74.26
N LEU A 269 -53.27 15.61 73.35
CA LEU A 269 -54.23 14.65 72.83
C LEU A 269 -54.78 13.71 73.91
N SER A 270 -53.94 13.26 74.85
CA SER A 270 -54.33 12.45 76.00
C SER A 270 -55.25 13.20 76.97
N SER A 271 -54.98 14.49 77.24
CA SER A 271 -55.87 15.33 78.05
C SER A 271 -57.22 15.57 77.38
N ALA A 272 -57.24 15.82 76.06
CA ALA A 272 -58.46 15.99 75.28
C ALA A 272 -59.29 14.69 75.24
N GLN A 273 -58.65 13.52 75.14
CA GLN A 273 -59.33 12.22 75.24
C GLN A 273 -59.93 11.97 76.63
N GLN A 274 -59.30 12.46 77.70
CA GLN A 274 -59.80 12.30 79.07
C GLN A 274 -61.00 13.22 79.36
N GLU A 275 -61.05 14.43 78.79
CA GLU A 275 -62.26 15.26 78.79
C GLU A 275 -63.38 14.69 77.93
N ASN A 276 -63.05 14.11 76.77
CA ASN A 276 -64.03 13.44 75.91
C ASN A 276 -64.66 12.21 76.60
N ARG A 277 -63.90 11.46 77.40
CA ARG A 277 -64.43 10.38 78.25
C ARG A 277 -65.39 10.89 79.34
N LYS A 278 -65.05 11.99 80.04
CA LYS A 278 -65.94 12.58 81.06
C LYS A 278 -67.25 13.12 80.48
N LEU A 279 -67.22 13.70 79.28
CA LEU A 279 -68.41 14.14 78.55
C LEU A 279 -69.22 12.96 77.98
N SER A 280 -68.55 11.87 77.58
CA SER A 280 -69.19 10.63 77.10
C SER A 280 -69.92 9.88 78.22
N ASP A 281 -69.40 9.86 79.45
CA ASP A 281 -70.03 9.16 80.59
C ASP A 281 -71.27 9.92 81.11
N ALA A 282 -71.25 11.26 81.11
CA ALA A 282 -72.43 12.10 81.40
C ALA A 282 -73.51 12.03 80.28
N LEU A 283 -73.09 11.79 79.04
CA LEU A 283 -73.99 11.53 77.91
C LEU A 283 -74.61 10.12 77.99
N GLN A 284 -73.88 9.13 78.50
CA GLN A 284 -74.31 7.73 78.60
C GLN A 284 -75.32 7.47 79.74
N GLU A 285 -75.26 8.20 80.86
CA GLU A 285 -76.29 8.18 81.92
C GLU A 285 -77.60 8.90 81.50
N ALA A 286 -77.49 9.99 80.72
CA ALA A 286 -78.65 10.62 80.09
C ALA A 286 -79.26 9.74 78.98
N GLN A 287 -78.45 8.97 78.25
CA GLN A 287 -78.85 8.07 77.16
C GLN A 287 -79.42 6.71 77.62
N GLN A 288 -79.38 6.34 78.90
CA GLN A 288 -80.00 5.11 79.40
C GLN A 288 -81.41 5.32 80.02
N THR A 289 -81.78 6.56 80.36
CA THR A 289 -83.15 6.92 80.77
C THR A 289 -84.00 7.49 79.62
N LEU A 290 -83.36 7.93 78.53
CA LEU A 290 -84.02 8.42 77.30
C LEU A 290 -84.69 7.35 76.41
N PRO A 291 -84.23 6.09 76.24
CA PRO A 291 -84.78 5.17 75.22
C PRO A 291 -86.15 4.59 75.57
N ALA A 292 -86.51 4.48 76.86
CA ALA A 292 -87.81 3.98 77.28
C ALA A 292 -88.94 5.03 77.10
N LEU A 293 -88.64 6.33 77.30
CA LEU A 293 -89.58 7.42 77.04
C LEU A 293 -89.51 7.98 75.61
N HIS A 294 -88.37 7.92 74.90
CA HIS A 294 -88.29 8.27 73.47
C HIS A 294 -88.89 7.23 72.55
N ARG A 295 -88.88 5.93 72.88
CA ARG A 295 -89.56 4.92 72.05
C ARG A 295 -91.09 5.09 72.08
N GLN A 296 -91.64 5.61 73.18
CA GLN A 296 -93.07 5.89 73.33
C GLN A 296 -93.48 7.29 72.79
N LEU A 297 -92.58 8.27 72.77
CA LEU A 297 -92.82 9.61 72.23
C LEU A 297 -92.48 9.78 70.73
N GLN A 298 -91.51 9.01 70.21
CA GLN A 298 -91.09 9.07 68.79
C GLN A 298 -92.03 8.24 67.88
N GLU A 299 -92.67 7.19 68.39
CA GLU A 299 -93.84 6.56 67.76
C GLU A 299 -95.02 7.54 67.70
N ASP A 300 -95.30 8.27 68.79
CA ASP A 300 -96.37 9.28 68.84
C ASP A 300 -96.07 10.55 68.03
N GLN A 301 -94.82 11.01 67.88
CA GLN A 301 -94.48 12.22 67.12
C GLN A 301 -94.23 11.97 65.62
N GLN A 302 -93.76 10.79 65.21
CA GLN A 302 -93.81 10.38 63.80
C GLN A 302 -95.23 9.99 63.38
N ALA A 303 -96.05 9.44 64.28
CA ALA A 303 -97.49 9.34 64.08
C ALA A 303 -98.15 10.72 64.05
N LYS A 304 -97.77 11.71 64.86
CA LYS A 304 -98.38 13.06 64.89
C LYS A 304 -98.03 13.93 63.68
N ASN A 305 -96.83 13.84 63.11
CA ASN A 305 -96.47 14.60 61.89
C ASN A 305 -96.95 13.91 60.60
N LYS A 306 -96.99 12.57 60.55
CA LYS A 306 -97.76 11.83 59.53
C LYS A 306 -99.27 12.06 59.73
N MET A 307 -99.76 12.20 60.96
CA MET A 307 -101.14 12.55 61.30
C MET A 307 -101.42 14.02 61.02
N VAL A 308 -100.49 14.98 61.01
CA VAL A 308 -100.78 16.39 60.65
C VAL A 308 -100.77 16.59 59.12
N ALA A 309 -99.88 15.94 58.39
CA ALA A 309 -99.93 15.88 56.93
C ALA A 309 -101.06 14.96 56.40
N SER A 310 -101.39 13.91 57.16
CA SER A 310 -102.62 13.12 56.99
C SER A 310 -103.83 13.88 57.52
N ARG A 311 -103.77 14.79 58.49
CA ARG A 311 -104.92 15.58 59.02
C ARG A 311 -105.18 16.83 58.21
N ALA A 312 -104.24 17.34 57.43
CA ALA A 312 -104.53 18.27 56.34
C ALA A 312 -105.19 17.53 55.16
N ARG A 313 -104.70 16.31 54.83
CA ARG A 313 -105.34 15.42 53.85
C ARG A 313 -106.66 14.81 54.33
N VAL A 314 -106.85 14.58 55.62
CA VAL A 314 -108.05 14.06 56.29
C VAL A 314 -108.93 15.22 56.68
N LYS A 315 -108.47 16.47 56.74
CA LYS A 315 -109.37 17.64 56.76
C LYS A 315 -109.92 17.92 55.36
N LEU A 316 -109.10 17.84 54.31
CA LEU A 316 -109.60 17.89 52.94
C LEU A 316 -110.46 16.65 52.62
N MET A 317 -110.02 15.45 52.98
CA MET A 317 -110.82 14.23 52.85
C MET A 317 -111.95 14.16 53.87
N ASP A 318 -111.96 14.86 55.02
CA ASP A 318 -113.12 15.01 55.95
C ASP A 318 -114.08 16.06 55.42
N GLN A 319 -113.60 17.06 54.68
CA GLN A 319 -114.44 18.09 54.09
C GLN A 319 -115.05 17.52 52.81
N GLU A 320 -114.28 16.80 52.00
CA GLU A 320 -114.77 15.90 50.95
C GLU A 320 -115.57 14.73 51.53
N LEU A 321 -115.24 14.13 52.69
CA LEU A 321 -116.10 13.12 53.33
C LEU A 321 -117.34 13.79 53.90
N ARG A 322 -117.31 15.03 54.41
CA ARG A 322 -118.52 15.71 54.89
C ARG A 322 -119.38 16.14 53.72
N ASP A 323 -118.80 16.63 52.65
CA ASP A 323 -119.51 16.99 51.43
C ASP A 323 -120.02 15.72 50.73
N LEU A 324 -119.24 14.64 50.70
CA LEU A 324 -119.65 13.32 50.22
C LEU A 324 -120.56 12.59 51.22
N THR A 325 -120.53 12.89 52.52
CA THR A 325 -121.45 12.34 53.54
C THR A 325 -122.74 13.14 53.52
N VAL A 326 -122.73 14.44 53.23
CA VAL A 326 -123.93 15.23 52.96
C VAL A 326 -124.49 14.84 51.61
N GLU A 327 -123.67 14.62 50.59
CA GLU A 327 -124.12 14.06 49.31
C GLU A 327 -124.57 12.62 49.47
N HIS A 328 -123.91 11.79 50.28
CA HIS A 328 -124.31 10.41 50.58
C HIS A 328 -125.48 10.37 51.54
N GLU A 329 -125.68 11.33 52.43
CA GLU A 329 -126.89 11.49 53.27
C GLU A 329 -128.01 12.07 52.43
N LEU A 330 -127.75 12.92 51.45
CA LEU A 330 -128.74 13.38 50.47
C LEU A 330 -129.06 12.27 49.47
N LEU A 331 -128.08 11.45 49.06
CA LEU A 331 -128.28 10.27 48.23
C LEU A 331 -128.87 9.13 49.05
N LEU A 332 -128.57 9.00 50.34
CA LEU A 332 -129.20 8.05 51.25
C LEU A 332 -130.57 8.52 51.62
N GLN A 333 -130.85 9.81 51.80
CA GLN A 333 -132.20 10.33 51.97
C GLN A 333 -132.96 10.25 50.65
N ALA A 334 -132.32 10.43 49.50
CA ALA A 334 -132.92 10.19 48.20
C ALA A 334 -133.09 8.69 47.94
N PHE A 335 -132.18 7.83 48.39
CA PHE A 335 -132.25 6.38 48.25
C PHE A 335 -133.18 5.78 49.28
N GLU A 336 -133.31 6.34 50.48
CA GLU A 336 -134.31 6.00 51.49
C GLU A 336 -135.66 6.56 51.08
N LYS A 337 -135.74 7.73 50.42
CA LYS A 337 -136.97 8.19 49.79
C LYS A 337 -137.33 7.35 48.59
N VAL A 338 -136.38 6.92 47.76
CA VAL A 338 -136.62 6.02 46.63
C VAL A 338 -136.88 4.59 47.13
N GLN A 339 -136.26 4.16 48.22
CA GLN A 339 -136.53 2.88 48.87
C GLN A 339 -137.86 2.92 49.59
N GLN A 340 -138.21 4.01 50.26
CA GLN A 340 -139.54 4.24 50.84
C GLN A 340 -140.55 4.37 49.73
N GLU A 341 -140.30 5.09 48.64
CA GLU A 341 -141.19 5.14 47.48
C GLU A 341 -141.28 3.77 46.82
N ARG A 342 -140.22 2.97 46.78
CA ARG A 342 -140.21 1.59 46.29
C ARG A 342 -140.87 0.64 47.26
N ASP A 343 -140.75 0.84 48.57
CA ASP A 343 -141.32 0.02 49.64
C ASP A 343 -142.75 0.43 49.94
N ASP A 344 -143.13 1.66 49.65
CA ASP A 344 -144.46 2.25 49.65
C ASP A 344 -145.12 1.95 48.31
N LEU A 345 -144.40 1.91 47.18
CA LEU A 345 -144.92 1.31 45.96
C LEU A 345 -145.08 -0.18 46.16
N LEU A 346 -144.13 -0.90 46.76
CA LEU A 346 -144.28 -2.31 47.06
C LEU A 346 -145.37 -2.50 48.10
N ARG A 347 -145.49 -1.68 49.15
CA ARG A 347 -146.59 -1.79 50.13
C ARG A 347 -147.91 -1.38 49.50
N ASN A 348 -147.99 -0.35 48.68
CA ASN A 348 -149.20 0.06 47.96
C ASN A 348 -149.53 -0.90 46.83
N GLN A 349 -148.56 -1.56 46.21
CA GLN A 349 -148.76 -2.60 45.22
C GLN A 349 -149.12 -3.91 45.91
N THR A 350 -148.60 -4.19 47.11
CA THR A 350 -148.99 -5.33 47.95
C THR A 350 -150.36 -5.08 48.57
N GLN A 351 -150.68 -3.84 48.95
CA GLN A 351 -151.97 -3.41 49.47
C GLN A 351 -152.98 -3.32 48.34
N ALA A 352 -152.61 -2.84 47.15
CA ALA A 352 -153.44 -2.86 45.96
C ALA A 352 -153.57 -4.29 45.42
N LEU A 353 -152.55 -5.15 45.55
CA LEU A 353 -152.66 -6.59 45.27
C LEU A 353 -153.57 -7.25 46.29
N LEU A 354 -153.46 -6.93 47.58
CA LEU A 354 -154.34 -7.43 48.64
C LEU A 354 -155.74 -6.88 48.51
N ASP A 355 -155.94 -5.65 48.06
CA ASP A 355 -157.24 -5.02 47.81
C ASP A 355 -157.84 -5.52 46.50
N VAL A 356 -157.02 -5.80 45.48
CA VAL A 356 -157.42 -6.51 44.26
C VAL A 356 -157.66 -7.98 44.58
N GLN A 357 -156.96 -8.58 45.54
CA GLN A 357 -157.15 -9.95 46.01
C GLN A 357 -158.30 -10.07 47.02
N GLN A 358 -158.66 -9.00 47.73
CA GLN A 358 -159.87 -8.87 48.53
C GLN A 358 -161.05 -8.51 47.66
N ARG A 359 -160.89 -7.69 46.60
CA ARG A 359 -161.95 -7.42 45.61
C ARG A 359 -162.16 -8.59 44.67
N SER A 360 -161.09 -9.26 44.24
CA SER A 360 -161.16 -10.53 43.49
C SER A 360 -161.61 -11.63 44.42
N GLY A 361 -161.16 -11.66 45.67
CA GLY A 361 -161.60 -12.57 46.72
C GLY A 361 -163.06 -12.34 47.12
N LEU A 362 -163.57 -11.11 47.14
CA LEU A 362 -164.98 -10.79 47.34
C LEU A 362 -165.78 -11.10 46.08
N LYS A 363 -165.25 -10.82 44.88
CA LYS A 363 -165.83 -11.29 43.61
C LYS A 363 -165.86 -12.81 43.54
N GLN A 364 -164.84 -13.48 44.08
CA GLN A 364 -164.66 -14.92 44.10
C GLN A 364 -165.53 -15.53 45.19
N LEU A 365 -165.69 -14.90 46.35
CA LEU A 365 -166.64 -15.28 47.39
C LEU A 365 -168.08 -15.03 46.94
N LEU A 366 -168.32 -14.02 46.11
CA LEU A 366 -169.62 -13.72 45.50
C LEU A 366 -169.91 -14.63 44.31
N LEU A 367 -168.88 -15.03 43.55
CA LEU A 367 -168.94 -16.09 42.54
C LEU A 367 -169.06 -17.47 43.20
N GLU A 368 -168.45 -17.70 44.35
CA GLU A 368 -168.59 -18.90 45.18
C GLU A 368 -169.94 -18.90 45.88
N ARG A 369 -170.52 -17.75 46.24
CA ARG A 369 -171.92 -17.66 46.69
C ARG A 369 -172.90 -17.84 45.55
N LYS A 370 -172.59 -17.34 44.35
CA LYS A 370 -173.39 -17.59 43.14
C LYS A 370 -173.27 -19.04 42.69
N MET A 371 -172.06 -19.61 42.73
CA MET A 371 -171.78 -21.02 42.46
C MET A 371 -172.43 -21.85 43.54
N ALA A 372 -172.28 -21.57 44.83
CA ALA A 372 -172.95 -22.28 45.90
C ALA A 372 -174.48 -22.13 45.84
N ALA A 373 -175.02 -20.98 45.44
CA ALA A 373 -176.46 -20.83 45.19
C ALA A 373 -176.88 -21.63 43.95
N LEU A 374 -176.06 -21.67 42.90
CA LEU A 374 -176.27 -22.52 41.73
C LEU A 374 -176.14 -24.01 42.07
N THR A 375 -175.18 -24.39 42.91
CA THR A 375 -174.97 -25.72 43.47
C THR A 375 -176.12 -26.05 44.39
N GLU A 376 -176.66 -25.13 45.19
CA GLU A 376 -177.85 -25.33 46.00
C GLU A 376 -179.11 -25.44 45.12
N THR A 377 -179.17 -24.75 43.97
CA THR A 377 -180.23 -24.97 42.98
C THR A 377 -180.06 -26.30 42.24
N VAL A 378 -178.83 -26.75 41.97
CA VAL A 378 -178.52 -28.04 41.35
C VAL A 378 -178.78 -29.16 42.34
N GLU A 379 -178.37 -29.04 43.59
CA GLU A 379 -178.64 -29.95 44.70
C GLU A 379 -180.13 -29.95 45.07
N LYS A 380 -180.86 -28.82 44.98
CA LYS A 380 -182.34 -28.83 45.08
C LYS A 380 -182.97 -29.53 43.90
N LYS A 381 -182.46 -29.34 42.68
CA LYS A 381 -182.93 -30.04 41.48
C LYS A 381 -182.56 -31.52 41.52
N GLU A 382 -181.41 -31.89 42.06
CA GLU A 382 -180.93 -33.26 42.29
C GLU A 382 -181.63 -33.90 43.46
N ALA A 383 -181.93 -33.19 44.54
CA ALA A 383 -182.75 -33.69 45.64
C ALA A 383 -184.20 -33.84 45.21
N GLN A 384 -184.70 -32.98 44.31
CA GLN A 384 -185.98 -33.20 43.62
C GLN A 384 -185.91 -34.40 42.67
N LEU A 385 -184.77 -34.60 41.99
CA LEU A 385 -184.48 -35.79 41.17
C LEU A 385 -184.35 -37.04 42.03
N CYS A 386 -183.71 -36.99 43.20
CA CYS A 386 -183.51 -38.06 44.16
C CYS A 386 -184.81 -38.35 44.90
N ALA A 387 -185.62 -37.34 45.23
CA ALA A 387 -186.97 -37.53 45.75
C ALA A 387 -187.90 -38.11 44.68
N ALA A 388 -187.78 -37.70 43.42
CA ALA A 388 -188.47 -38.32 42.30
C ALA A 388 -187.97 -39.75 42.04
N LEU A 389 -186.69 -40.03 42.22
CA LEU A 389 -186.06 -41.36 42.11
C LEU A 389 -186.30 -42.22 43.35
N SER A 390 -186.63 -41.63 44.49
CA SER A 390 -187.06 -42.33 45.72
C SER A 390 -188.58 -42.60 45.72
N ALA A 391 -189.37 -41.72 45.10
CA ALA A 391 -190.80 -41.88 44.88
C ALA A 391 -191.09 -42.82 43.71
N SER A 392 -190.24 -42.76 42.68
CA SER A 392 -190.17 -43.73 41.62
C SER A 392 -189.59 -44.98 42.24
N LYS A 393 -190.47 -45.90 42.65
CA LYS A 393 -190.18 -47.29 43.07
C LYS A 393 -189.48 -48.11 41.99
N VAL A 394 -188.95 -47.45 40.99
CA VAL A 394 -188.53 -47.98 39.73
C VAL A 394 -187.05 -48.18 39.88
N THR A 395 -186.76 -49.43 40.22
CA THR A 395 -185.78 -50.21 39.48
C THR A 395 -185.43 -49.60 38.14
N GLN A 396 -184.16 -49.74 37.79
CA GLN A 396 -183.79 -50.03 36.42
C GLN A 396 -183.80 -48.88 35.41
N THR A 397 -182.55 -48.60 34.96
CA THR A 397 -182.07 -48.86 33.59
C THR A 397 -182.83 -48.25 32.41
N ALA A 398 -183.77 -47.33 32.67
CA ALA A 398 -184.53 -46.66 31.62
C ALA A 398 -184.34 -45.12 31.61
N GLY A 399 -183.63 -44.53 32.59
CA GLY A 399 -183.41 -43.08 32.66
C GLY A 399 -182.30 -42.50 31.76
N GLY A 400 -181.40 -43.31 31.19
CA GLY A 400 -180.19 -42.83 30.50
C GLY A 400 -180.32 -42.41 29.02
N SER A 401 -181.43 -42.72 28.33
CA SER A 401 -181.54 -42.54 26.86
C SER A 401 -182.10 -41.17 26.41
N ALA A 402 -182.89 -40.49 27.25
CA ALA A 402 -183.52 -39.20 26.92
C ALA A 402 -182.63 -37.95 27.19
N ALA A 403 -181.59 -38.08 28.03
CA ALA A 403 -180.69 -36.97 28.38
C ALA A 403 -179.77 -36.54 27.21
N ASN A 404 -179.28 -37.50 26.40
CA ASN A 404 -178.28 -37.21 25.35
C ASN A 404 -178.79 -36.40 24.14
N ARG A 405 -180.10 -36.14 23.96
CA ARG A 405 -180.66 -35.40 22.80
C ARG A 405 -180.83 -33.89 23.02
N VAL A 406 -180.85 -33.40 24.26
CA VAL A 406 -181.12 -31.98 24.60
C VAL A 406 -179.87 -31.10 24.47
N GLU A 407 -178.68 -31.71 24.47
CA GLU A 407 -177.38 -31.03 24.48
C GLU A 407 -177.04 -30.38 23.11
N ASP A 408 -177.38 -31.02 21.99
CA ASP A 408 -177.05 -30.54 20.63
C ASP A 408 -177.74 -29.20 20.21
N ILE A 409 -178.83 -28.75 20.86
CA ILE A 409 -179.60 -27.54 20.45
C ILE A 409 -179.02 -26.22 21.01
N LEU A 410 -178.33 -26.26 22.16
CA LEU A 410 -177.88 -25.03 22.84
C LEU A 410 -176.72 -24.32 22.11
N GLU A 411 -175.90 -25.04 21.34
CA GLU A 411 -174.71 -24.46 20.66
C GLU A 411 -175.06 -23.47 19.53
N SER A 412 -176.21 -23.59 18.86
CA SER A 412 -176.56 -22.78 17.67
C SER A 412 -176.96 -21.31 17.96
N LYS A 413 -177.45 -20.96 19.16
CA LYS A 413 -178.05 -19.63 19.49
C LYS A 413 -177.04 -18.50 19.78
N GLN A 414 -175.77 -18.81 20.05
CA GLN A 414 -174.79 -17.86 20.59
C GLN A 414 -174.24 -16.84 19.56
N VAL A 415 -174.30 -17.12 18.25
CA VAL A 415 -173.63 -16.34 17.19
C VAL A 415 -174.28 -14.98 16.85
N ALA A 416 -175.55 -14.72 17.20
CA ALA A 416 -176.31 -13.55 16.74
C ALA A 416 -176.20 -12.24 17.57
N ILE A 417 -175.46 -12.22 18.70
CA ILE A 417 -175.45 -11.08 19.66
C ILE A 417 -174.40 -10.00 19.32
N ASP A 418 -173.34 -10.36 18.59
CA ASP A 418 -172.16 -9.50 18.43
C ASP A 418 -172.36 -8.26 17.52
N ASP A 419 -173.38 -8.24 16.64
CA ASP A 419 -173.57 -7.18 15.63
C ASP A 419 -174.12 -5.82 16.14
N LEU A 420 -174.73 -5.73 17.34
CA LEU A 420 -175.50 -4.54 17.78
C LEU A 420 -174.70 -3.42 18.49
N GLN A 421 -173.47 -3.65 18.93
CA GLN A 421 -172.76 -2.74 19.84
C GLN A 421 -172.12 -1.49 19.19
N GLY A 422 -172.03 -1.40 17.86
CA GLY A 422 -171.25 -0.36 17.15
C GLY A 422 -171.86 1.06 17.00
N GLY A 423 -173.11 1.32 17.44
CA GLY A 423 -173.85 2.55 17.06
C GLY A 423 -173.73 3.79 17.97
N LEU A 424 -173.44 3.65 19.27
CA LEU A 424 -173.73 4.65 20.33
C LEU A 424 -172.72 5.82 20.47
N ALA A 425 -171.55 5.78 19.83
CA ALA A 425 -170.41 6.63 20.19
C ALA A 425 -170.38 8.08 19.63
N ARG A 426 -171.30 8.47 18.72
CA ARG A 426 -171.15 9.72 17.92
C ARG A 426 -171.74 11.02 18.53
N ASP A 427 -172.65 10.96 19.50
CA ASP A 427 -173.44 12.14 19.95
C ASP A 427 -172.80 12.96 21.11
N CYS A 428 -171.65 12.56 21.66
CA CYS A 428 -171.13 13.10 22.93
C CYS A 428 -170.41 14.47 22.86
N GLU A 429 -169.84 14.89 21.73
CA GLU A 429 -168.80 15.94 21.69
C GLU A 429 -169.33 17.40 21.75
N GLU A 430 -170.58 17.66 21.37
CA GLU A 430 -171.12 19.03 21.18
C GLU A 430 -171.39 19.84 22.48
N TYR A 431 -171.44 19.21 23.66
CA TYR A 431 -171.88 19.83 24.94
C TYR A 431 -170.78 20.61 25.71
N ASP A 432 -169.49 20.37 25.46
CA ASP A 432 -168.38 20.79 26.34
C ASP A 432 -167.82 22.20 26.14
N GLU A 433 -168.11 22.83 25.00
CA GLU A 433 -167.60 24.17 24.69
C GLU A 433 -168.32 25.30 25.44
N LEU A 434 -169.62 25.15 25.72
CA LEU A 434 -170.46 26.20 26.30
C LEU A 434 -170.09 26.56 27.76
N LEU A 435 -169.57 25.59 28.50
CA LEU A 435 -169.33 25.62 29.94
C LEU A 435 -168.21 26.59 30.37
N ARG A 436 -167.20 26.75 29.52
CA ARG A 436 -165.95 27.49 29.80
C ARG A 436 -166.18 29.01 29.96
N SER A 437 -167.06 29.59 29.14
CA SER A 437 -167.29 31.04 29.09
C SER A 437 -167.93 31.63 30.37
N CYS A 438 -168.75 30.84 31.09
CA CYS A 438 -169.45 31.30 32.28
C CYS A 438 -168.55 31.44 33.54
N GLN A 439 -167.45 30.69 33.62
CA GLN A 439 -166.56 30.62 34.79
C GLN A 439 -165.67 31.86 34.96
N GLU A 440 -165.41 32.62 33.90
CA GLU A 440 -164.52 33.80 33.95
C GLU A 440 -165.17 35.02 34.61
N LYS A 441 -166.48 35.27 34.39
CA LYS A 441 -167.19 36.47 34.90
C LYS A 441 -167.31 36.52 36.43
N THR A 442 -167.54 35.38 37.07
CA THR A 442 -167.81 35.26 38.51
C THR A 442 -166.58 35.47 39.39
N ARG A 443 -165.38 35.11 38.89
CA ARG A 443 -164.11 35.29 39.61
C ARG A 443 -163.79 36.72 40.03
N SER A 444 -164.25 37.75 39.29
CA SER A 444 -163.94 39.17 39.59
C SER A 444 -164.63 39.74 40.84
N LEU A 445 -165.71 39.11 41.31
CA LEU A 445 -166.52 39.56 42.45
C LEU A 445 -166.18 38.82 43.75
N GLY A 446 -165.16 37.96 43.72
CA GLY A 446 -164.76 37.16 44.86
C GLY A 446 -165.69 35.99 45.18
N VAL A 447 -166.53 35.54 44.22
CA VAL A 447 -167.35 34.33 44.35
C VAL A 447 -166.98 33.32 43.25
N ASP A 448 -166.84 32.06 43.63
CA ASP A 448 -166.50 30.95 42.71
C ASP A 448 -167.77 30.26 42.12
N PHE A 449 -167.68 29.69 40.90
CA PHE A 449 -168.84 29.25 40.07
C PHE A 449 -168.79 27.77 39.60
N PRO A 450 -169.91 26.98 39.53
CA PRO A 450 -169.82 25.50 39.51
C PRO A 450 -170.68 24.71 38.45
N PHE A 451 -170.16 24.33 37.26
CA PHE A 451 -170.79 23.37 36.28
C PHE A 451 -169.75 22.48 35.50
N ARG A 452 -170.11 21.31 34.86
CA ARG A 452 -169.23 20.20 34.28
C ARG A 452 -169.51 19.68 32.81
N PRO A 453 -168.60 18.92 32.13
CA PRO A 453 -168.61 18.44 30.70
C PRO A 453 -169.20 17.00 30.38
N SER A 454 -169.24 16.50 29.11
CA SER A 454 -170.07 15.42 28.49
C SER A 454 -169.48 14.02 28.50
N GLN A 455 -168.16 13.89 28.50
CA GLN A 455 -167.47 12.63 28.77
C GLN A 455 -167.93 12.03 30.11
N LEU A 456 -168.37 12.88 31.03
CA LEU A 456 -168.96 12.48 32.32
C LEU A 456 -170.44 12.08 32.24
N ILE A 457 -171.13 12.32 31.12
CA ILE A 457 -172.56 12.05 30.96
C ILE A 457 -172.78 10.72 30.22
N LEU A 458 -172.09 10.52 29.09
CA LEU A 458 -172.26 9.32 28.24
C LEU A 458 -171.23 8.23 28.55
N GLY A 459 -170.13 8.62 29.20
CA GLY A 459 -169.27 7.73 29.94
C GLY A 459 -169.99 7.18 31.17
N GLY A 460 -170.99 6.32 30.93
CA GLY A 460 -171.38 5.27 31.85
C GLY A 460 -170.33 4.16 31.91
N LYS A 461 -169.04 4.51 31.77
CA LYS A 461 -168.00 4.21 32.74
C LYS A 461 -166.66 4.75 32.27
N ASP A 462 -165.97 5.30 33.25
CA ASP A 462 -164.63 4.88 33.61
C ASP A 462 -163.59 4.87 32.51
N SER A 463 -162.68 5.83 32.66
CA SER A 463 -161.22 5.62 32.53
C SER A 463 -160.72 5.41 31.09
N PRO A 464 -159.48 5.77 30.75
CA PRO A 464 -158.30 5.83 31.60
C PRO A 464 -157.67 7.22 31.56
N GLY A 465 -157.05 7.69 32.62
CA GLY A 465 -155.91 7.04 33.23
C GLY A 465 -154.98 8.19 33.60
N THR A 466 -154.47 8.09 34.81
CA THR A 466 -153.05 8.32 35.06
C THR A 466 -152.18 7.75 33.95
#